data_AF-A0A1V4XEE2-F1
#
_entry.id   AF-A0A1V4XEE2-F1
#
_cell.length_a   1.000
_cell.length_b   1.000
_cell.length_c   1.000
_cell.angle_alpha   90.00
_cell.angle_beta   90.00
_cell.angle_gamma   90.00
#
_symmetry.space_group_name_H-M   'P 1'
#
loop_
_entity.id
_entity.type
_entity.pdbx_description
1 polymer ?
#
loop_
_entity_poly.entity_id
_entity_poly.type
_entity_poly.pdbx_seq_one_letter_code
_entity_poly.pdbx_strand_id
1 'polypeptide(L)'
;MFGIGMPELIVIAVIALLVVGPKKLPDLAKSLGRGFQEFKKATDGVTEGIKDTLKADELKKDVEEIKDSLLYGKKDEETEKSPQSPKEATPKTSA
;
A
#
# COMPACT_ATOMS: atom_id res chain seq x y z
N MET A 1 -19.09 -18.03 -10.43
CA MET A 1 -20.47 -18.53 -10.33
C MET A 1 -21.43 -17.50 -9.72
N PHE A 2 -21.29 -16.20 -10.03
CA PHE A 2 -22.32 -15.17 -9.84
C PHE A 2 -21.89 -14.00 -10.72
N GLY A 3 -22.25 -14.06 -12.00
CA GLY A 3 -22.04 -12.95 -12.93
C GLY A 3 -23.20 -11.99 -12.76
N ILE A 4 -23.17 -11.14 -11.73
CA ILE A 4 -24.13 -10.04 -11.64
C ILE A 4 -23.72 -9.06 -12.73
N GLY A 5 -24.43 -9.13 -13.85
CA GLY A 5 -24.30 -8.17 -14.93
C GLY A 5 -25.02 -6.87 -14.58
N MET A 6 -24.85 -5.92 -15.48
CA MET A 6 -25.60 -4.66 -15.42
C MET A 6 -27.13 -4.88 -15.39
N PRO A 7 -27.72 -5.83 -16.15
CA PRO A 7 -29.17 -6.09 -16.10
C PRO A 7 -29.67 -6.52 -14.72
N GLU A 8 -28.97 -7.44 -14.06
CA GLU A 8 -29.34 -7.93 -12.72
C GLU A 8 -29.28 -6.81 -11.67
N LEU A 9 -28.25 -5.95 -11.75
CA LEU A 9 -28.16 -4.78 -10.87
C LEU A 9 -29.32 -3.80 -11.05
N ILE A 10 -29.76 -3.58 -12.30
CA ILE A 10 -30.90 -2.69 -12.59
C ILE A 10 -32.19 -3.25 -11.98
N VAL A 11 -32.43 -4.56 -12.07
CA VAL A 11 -33.62 -5.19 -11.47
C VAL A 11 -33.63 -5.01 -9.95
N ILE A 12 -32.49 -5.25 -9.30
CA ILE A 12 -32.33 -5.03 -7.84
C ILE A 12 -32.55 -3.56 -7.49
N ALA A 13 -32.00 -2.64 -8.28
CA ALA A 13 -32.18 -1.20 -8.08
C ALA A 13 -33.65 -0.78 -8.19
N VAL A 14 -34.40 -1.32 -9.16
CA VAL A 14 -35.84 -1.05 -9.30
C VAL A 14 -36.61 -1.55 -8.07
N ILE A 15 -36.33 -2.74 -7.58
CA ILE A 15 -36.98 -3.27 -6.36
C ILE A 15 -36.65 -2.39 -5.15
N ALA A 16 -35.39 -2.03 -4.97
CA ALA A 16 -34.96 -1.12 -3.90
C ALA A 16 -35.64 0.25 -4.00
N LEU A 17 -35.80 0.76 -5.23
CA LEU A 17 -36.51 2.00 -5.54
C LEU A 17 -38.01 1.92 -5.21
N LEU A 18 -38.65 0.78 -5.36
CA LEU A 18 -40.05 0.61 -4.95
C LEU A 18 -40.20 0.63 -3.43
N VAL A 19 -39.27 0.02 -2.69
CA VAL A 19 -39.28 -0.02 -1.23
C VAL A 19 -38.97 1.35 -0.63
N VAL A 20 -37.93 2.02 -1.11
CA VAL A 20 -37.45 3.31 -0.57
C VAL A 20 -38.20 4.50 -1.19
N GLY A 21 -38.55 4.39 -2.47
CA GLY A 21 -39.12 5.45 -3.30
C GLY A 21 -38.06 6.22 -4.10
N PRO A 22 -38.23 6.43 -5.43
CA PRO A 22 -37.25 7.14 -6.26
C PRO A 22 -37.06 8.61 -5.86
N LYS A 23 -38.09 9.21 -5.26
CA LYS A 23 -38.01 10.58 -4.75
C LYS A 23 -37.16 10.69 -3.47
N LYS A 24 -37.04 9.61 -2.68
CA LYS A 24 -36.29 9.62 -1.40
C LYS A 24 -34.82 9.26 -1.56
N LEU A 25 -34.44 8.52 -2.61
CA LEU A 25 -33.02 8.26 -2.92
C LEU A 25 -32.15 9.53 -2.99
N PRO A 26 -32.52 10.60 -3.75
CA PRO A 26 -31.69 11.80 -3.82
C PRO A 26 -31.58 12.51 -2.47
N ASP A 27 -32.62 12.48 -1.64
CA ASP A 27 -32.61 13.09 -0.31
C ASP A 27 -31.72 12.30 0.66
N LEU A 28 -31.78 10.96 0.62
CA LEU A 28 -30.89 10.08 1.37
C LEU A 28 -29.44 10.26 0.94
N ALA A 29 -29.17 10.29 -0.37
CA ALA A 29 -27.83 10.51 -0.92
C ALA A 29 -27.27 11.88 -0.52
N LYS A 30 -28.08 12.94 -0.55
CA LYS A 30 -27.67 14.28 -0.08
C LYS A 30 -27.36 14.28 1.41
N SER A 31 -28.17 13.60 2.23
CA SER A 31 -27.99 13.55 3.67
C SER A 31 -26.75 12.75 4.07
N LEU A 32 -26.59 11.55 3.50
CA LEU A 32 -25.39 10.72 3.64
C LEU A 32 -24.14 11.43 3.09
N GLY A 33 -24.25 12.08 1.93
CA GLY A 33 -23.15 12.80 1.31
C GLY A 33 -22.64 13.95 2.16
N ARG A 34 -23.55 14.74 2.76
CA ARG A 34 -23.18 15.79 3.74
C ARG A 34 -22.50 15.19 4.96
N GLY A 35 -23.07 14.15 5.55
CA GLY A 35 -22.48 13.47 6.71
C GLY A 35 -21.09 12.89 6.40
N PHE A 36 -20.91 12.28 5.23
CA PHE A 36 -19.62 11.74 4.79
C PHE A 36 -18.59 12.86 4.54
N GLN A 37 -19.03 14.00 3.99
CA GLN A 37 -18.16 15.16 3.79
C GLN A 37 -17.71 15.76 5.13
N GLU A 38 -18.62 15.90 6.09
CA GLU A 38 -18.30 16.37 7.45
C GLU A 38 -17.40 15.38 8.19
N PHE A 39 -17.69 14.08 8.11
CA PHE A 39 -16.84 13.02 8.66
C PHE A 39 -15.44 13.04 8.07
N LYS A 40 -15.33 13.22 6.75
CA LYS A 40 -14.03 13.36 6.07
C LYS A 40 -13.27 14.58 6.58
N LYS A 41 -13.91 15.75 6.64
CA LYS A 41 -13.29 16.98 7.16
C LYS A 41 -12.81 16.82 8.61
N ALA A 42 -13.62 16.18 9.46
CA ALA A 42 -13.25 15.90 10.84
C ALA A 42 -12.05 14.94 10.91
N THR A 43 -12.05 13.88 10.10
CA THR A 43 -10.94 12.92 10.03
C THR A 43 -9.66 13.55 9.50
N ASP A 44 -9.77 14.41 8.48
CA ASP A 44 -8.64 15.14 7.90
C ASP A 44 -8.04 16.10 8.95
N GLY A 45 -8.87 16.87 9.66
CA GLY A 45 -8.41 17.77 10.71
C GLY A 45 -7.77 17.05 11.91
N VAL A 46 -8.29 15.87 12.28
CA VAL A 46 -7.65 15.02 13.30
C VAL A 46 -6.31 14.48 12.80
N THR A 47 -6.23 14.03 11.55
CA THR A 47 -4.99 13.53 10.94
C THR A 47 -3.93 14.62 10.88
N GLU A 48 -4.32 15.85 10.54
CA GLU A 48 -3.43 17.02 10.48
C GLU A 48 -2.96 17.41 11.88
N GLY A 49 -3.84 17.50 12.86
CA GLY A 49 -3.47 17.75 14.26
C GLY A 49 -2.55 16.67 14.86
N ILE A 50 -2.75 15.41 14.48
CA ILE A 50 -1.87 14.28 14.85
C ILE A 50 -0.51 14.41 14.15
N LYS A 51 -0.45 14.81 12.88
CA LYS A 51 0.82 15.05 12.17
C LYS A 51 1.61 16.20 12.79
N ASP A 52 0.93 17.29 13.15
CA ASP A 52 1.54 18.47 13.75
C ASP A 52 2.08 18.17 15.15
N THR A 53 1.35 17.39 15.96
CA THR A 53 1.77 17.03 17.32
C THR A 53 2.83 15.93 17.37
N LEU A 54 2.78 14.94 16.47
CA LEU A 54 3.75 13.84 16.44
C LEU A 54 4.98 14.13 15.58
N LYS A 55 5.11 15.34 15.00
CA LYS A 55 6.14 15.65 14.00
C LYS A 55 6.30 14.48 13.03
N ALA A 56 5.22 14.11 12.35
CA ALA A 56 5.23 12.96 11.45
C ALA A 56 6.34 13.04 10.39
N ASP A 57 6.87 14.23 10.09
CA ASP A 57 8.07 14.43 9.27
C ASP A 57 9.38 13.96 9.92
N GLU A 58 9.53 14.04 11.25
CA GLU A 58 10.64 13.41 11.98
C GLU A 58 10.48 11.88 11.95
N LEU A 59 9.29 11.36 12.24
CA LEU A 59 9.03 9.91 12.18
C LEU A 59 9.24 9.31 10.78
N LYS A 60 8.87 10.05 9.73
CA LYS A 60 9.09 9.64 8.33
C LYS A 60 10.58 9.59 7.98
N LYS A 61 11.36 10.58 8.43
CA LYS A 61 12.81 10.60 8.24
C LYS A 61 13.48 9.43 8.95
N ASP A 62 13.11 9.18 10.20
CA ASP A 62 13.65 8.05 10.97
C ASP A 62 13.32 6.70 10.30
N VAL A 63 12.10 6.56 9.77
CA VAL A 63 11.69 5.34 9.04
C VAL A 63 12.37 5.21 7.68
N GLU A 64 12.62 6.30 6.95
CA GLU A 64 13.43 6.28 5.72
C GLU A 64 14.89 5.92 6.01
N GLU A 65 15.50 6.48 7.07
CA GLU A 65 16.89 6.17 7.46
C GLU A 65 17.05 4.71 7.92
N ILE A 66 16.06 4.18 8.65
CA ILE A 66 16.01 2.75 9.00
C ILE A 66 15.82 1.90 7.74
N LYS A 67 14.98 2.32 6.78
CA LYS A 67 14.82 1.58 5.52
C LYS A 67 16.10 1.59 4.70
N ASP A 68 16.79 2.72 4.58
CA ASP A 68 18.03 2.81 3.81
C ASP A 68 19.13 1.97 4.46
N SER A 69 19.27 2.02 5.79
CA SER A 69 20.23 1.16 6.50
C SER A 69 19.90 -0.33 6.41
N LEU A 70 18.61 -0.72 6.39
CA LEU A 70 18.19 -2.11 6.23
C LEU A 70 18.24 -2.62 4.78
N LEU A 71 17.98 -1.76 3.79
CA LEU A 71 17.93 -2.13 2.37
C LEU A 71 19.30 -2.03 1.69
N TYR A 72 20.17 -1.12 2.12
CA TYR A 72 21.51 -0.93 1.54
C TYR A 72 22.67 -1.46 2.41
N GLY A 73 22.43 -1.86 3.67
CA GLY A 73 23.48 -2.28 4.61
C GLY A 73 24.02 -3.70 4.51
N LYS A 74 23.76 -4.46 3.42
CA LYS A 74 24.35 -5.79 3.24
C LYS A 74 24.70 -6.10 1.79
N LYS A 75 25.78 -5.47 1.30
CA LYS A 75 26.60 -6.02 0.24
C LYS A 75 28.09 -5.86 0.58
N ASP A 76 28.65 -7.00 0.96
CA ASP A 76 29.97 -7.47 0.54
C ASP A 76 31.21 -6.69 1.05
N GLU A 77 31.50 -6.83 2.34
CA GLU A 77 32.88 -7.07 2.75
C GLU A 77 33.20 -8.55 2.55
N GLU A 78 33.76 -8.90 1.39
CA GLU A 78 34.49 -10.16 1.22
C GLU A 78 35.80 -9.88 0.45
N THR A 79 36.79 -9.47 1.24
CA THR A 79 38.16 -9.99 1.20
C THR A 79 38.84 -10.14 -0.17
N GLU A 80 39.39 -9.04 -0.65
CA GLU A 80 40.57 -9.07 -1.53
C GLU A 80 41.81 -9.39 -0.68
N LYS A 81 42.30 -10.64 -0.73
CA LYS A 81 43.72 -10.96 -0.44
C LYS A 81 44.17 -12.28 -1.06
N SER A 82 44.72 -12.20 -2.27
CA SER A 82 45.85 -13.05 -2.72
C SER A 82 47.09 -12.70 -1.85
N PRO A 83 48.14 -13.54 -1.60
CA PRO A 83 48.71 -14.56 -2.52
C PRO A 83 49.38 -15.82 -1.88
N GLN A 84 49.54 -16.90 -2.67
CA GLN A 84 50.84 -17.60 -2.89
C GLN A 84 50.71 -18.88 -3.76
N SER A 85 51.51 -18.90 -4.83
CA SER A 85 51.98 -20.05 -5.64
C SER A 85 52.91 -20.96 -4.80
N PRO A 86 53.55 -22.06 -5.28
CA PRO A 86 53.46 -22.88 -6.52
C PRO A 86 53.47 -24.42 -6.27
N LYS A 87 53.10 -25.22 -7.29
CA LYS A 87 53.71 -26.51 -7.74
C LYS A 87 52.69 -27.29 -8.58
N GLU A 88 52.89 -27.41 -9.90
CA GLU A 88 53.71 -28.46 -10.54
C GLU A 88 53.11 -29.86 -10.34
N ALA A 89 52.39 -30.32 -11.36
CA ALA A 89 52.48 -31.66 -11.95
C ALA A 89 51.30 -31.87 -12.91
N THR A 90 51.55 -31.75 -14.21
CA THR A 90 50.87 -32.61 -15.18
C THR A 90 51.35 -34.04 -14.93
N PRO A 91 50.47 -35.05 -15.04
CA PRO A 91 50.55 -35.84 -16.27
C PRO A 91 49.20 -36.41 -16.75
N LYS A 92 49.05 -36.38 -18.09
CA LYS A 92 48.61 -37.45 -19.01
C LYS A 92 47.32 -38.26 -18.75
N THR A 93 46.77 -38.73 -19.89
CA THR A 93 45.85 -39.90 -20.04
C THR A 93 44.39 -39.60 -19.72
N SER A 94 43.36 -39.98 -20.47
CA SER A 94 43.15 -40.66 -21.76
C SER A 94 41.61 -40.75 -21.91
N ALA A 95 41.06 -40.46 -23.08
CA ALA A 95 39.85 -41.03 -23.70
C ALA A 95 39.30 -40.09 -24.77
#